data_AF-C1CUW2-F1
#
_entry.id   AF-C1CUW2-F1
#
_cell.length_a   1.000
_cell.length_b   1.000
_cell.length_c   1.000
_cell.angle_alpha   90.00
_cell.angle_beta   90.00
_cell.angle_gamma   90.00
#
_symmetry.space_group_name_H-M   'P 1'
#
loop_
_entity.id
_entity.type
_entity.pdbx_description
1 polymer ?
#
loop_
_entity_poly.entity_id
_entity_poly.type
_entity_poly.pdbx_seq_one_letter_code
_entity_poly.pdbx_strand_id
1 'polypeptide(L)'
;MRPKSRHLRFSLAALLVGLSSCTVVNPSFPQGIFPRDFPRVPPADAAAAQVPAGYRVEVVMRDLEYPTSVEMDDRGNLYIAEAGFTYGDPVAPARVLRVTPSGGISIVAEQLRGPINDLLWHQGRLFISHFGRISALEQNGTVTDLVTDLPVSFGHQNNQMTVGPDGKIYFGLGTITNSGIVGLDNAYPFVDLLLWPDMRDVPARDIRLTNETFLTPQPNNVLARQGRLVDLGSNLTYAVTSLFNRDPNTSMLVRTGPFQPFGHSGSKVIPGQIKANGTVLQMNPDGSGLNVYAWGFRNPYGVGWGPDGRLYATDNGYDERGSRPIANAEDNIWVVKQNAWYGWPDYSSGIPVTDPRFHSTRGPRPQFLMAEHPTVEKPLMTRPKHAAVTKFDFSRSAAFGFEGQMFLGEFGAGVPITGPDQPQVGQQVVRINPATGESATFFAARPGALGPKGAEYIATAGPKHPVDVRFSPDGSAMYIADIGAMTFRLAGAGPFPKPFPGTGVIWRVTREGAPAATPPANLSPLPPRATR
;
A
#
# COMPACT_ATOMS: atom_id res chain seq x y z
N MET A 1 -9.97 -27.62 -93.20
CA MET A 1 -11.17 -26.75 -93.06
C MET A 1 -11.20 -26.16 -91.66
N ARG A 2 -11.20 -24.83 -91.58
CA ARG A 2 -11.43 -23.98 -90.38
C ARG A 2 -12.95 -23.87 -90.12
N PRO A 3 -13.44 -23.50 -88.92
CA PRO A 3 -13.34 -22.13 -88.37
C PRO A 3 -13.19 -22.08 -86.83
N LYS A 4 -12.93 -20.97 -86.13
CA LYS A 4 -12.40 -19.62 -86.41
C LYS A 4 -12.00 -19.07 -85.03
N SER A 5 -10.86 -18.36 -85.00
CA SER A 5 -10.39 -17.46 -83.94
C SER A 5 -11.37 -16.33 -83.61
N ARG A 6 -11.29 -15.77 -82.39
CA ARG A 6 -11.27 -14.31 -82.16
C ARG A 6 -10.41 -13.95 -80.93
N HIS A 7 -9.40 -13.13 -81.19
CA HIS A 7 -8.60 -12.36 -80.22
C HIS A 7 -9.21 -10.95 -80.05
N LEU A 8 -9.07 -10.32 -78.87
CA LEU A 8 -8.67 -8.90 -78.65
C LEU A 8 -8.62 -8.59 -77.14
N ARG A 9 -7.43 -8.48 -76.54
CA ARG A 9 -6.69 -7.25 -76.12
C ARG A 9 -7.34 -6.39 -75.04
N PHE A 10 -6.69 -6.26 -73.88
CA PHE A 10 -6.44 -5.01 -73.13
C PHE A 10 -5.19 -5.24 -72.26
N SER A 11 -4.04 -4.76 -72.71
CA SER A 11 -3.37 -3.53 -72.23
C SER A 11 -2.71 -3.69 -70.85
N LEU A 12 -1.40 -3.93 -70.91
CA LEU A 12 -0.48 -3.89 -69.78
C LEU A 12 -0.35 -2.43 -69.31
N ALA A 13 -1.07 -2.05 -68.25
CA ALA A 13 -0.80 -0.81 -67.53
C ALA A 13 0.31 -1.09 -66.51
N ALA A 14 1.52 -0.62 -66.81
CA ALA A 14 2.60 -0.54 -65.85
C ALA A 14 2.22 0.47 -64.75
N LEU A 15 1.84 -0.01 -63.57
CA LEU A 15 1.83 0.81 -62.37
C LEU A 15 3.20 0.65 -61.70
N LEU A 16 4.07 1.62 -61.98
CA LEU A 16 5.28 1.89 -61.18
C LEU A 16 4.82 2.22 -59.75
N VAL A 17 4.77 1.22 -58.88
CA VAL A 17 4.79 1.46 -57.44
C VAL A 17 6.22 1.82 -57.12
N GLY A 18 6.47 3.11 -56.87
CA GLY A 18 7.73 3.57 -56.33
C GLY A 18 8.05 2.77 -55.07
N LEU A 19 9.19 2.08 -55.09
CA LEU A 19 9.82 1.55 -53.90
C LEU A 19 10.25 2.76 -53.07
N SER A 20 9.33 3.33 -52.29
CA SER A 20 9.71 4.02 -51.08
C SER A 20 10.38 2.97 -50.21
N SER A 21 11.69 3.10 -50.07
CA SER A 21 12.49 2.37 -49.10
C SER A 21 11.93 2.70 -47.72
N CYS A 22 10.90 1.97 -47.30
CA CYS A 22 10.58 1.82 -45.90
C CYS A 22 11.80 1.12 -45.31
N THR A 23 12.70 1.91 -44.74
CA THR A 23 13.64 1.40 -43.75
C THR A 23 12.78 0.67 -42.73
N VAL A 24 12.83 -0.66 -42.75
CA VAL A 24 12.37 -1.46 -41.63
C VAL A 24 13.23 -1.01 -40.48
N VAL A 25 12.69 -0.10 -39.67
CA VAL A 25 13.19 0.13 -38.33
C VAL A 25 12.94 -1.21 -37.68
N ASN A 26 13.97 -2.07 -37.63
CA ASN A 26 13.95 -3.23 -36.77
C ASN A 26 13.45 -2.70 -35.43
N PRO A 27 12.35 -3.23 -34.86
CA PRO A 27 11.96 -2.82 -33.53
C PRO A 27 13.19 -3.04 -32.67
N SER A 28 13.77 -1.95 -32.18
CA SER A 28 14.81 -2.02 -31.17
C SER A 28 14.12 -2.69 -30.01
N PHE A 29 14.30 -4.01 -29.87
CA PHE A 29 13.95 -4.70 -28.64
C PHE A 29 14.59 -3.87 -27.53
N PRO A 30 13.82 -3.39 -26.54
CA PRO A 30 14.44 -2.83 -25.35
C PRO A 30 15.41 -3.91 -24.87
N GLN A 31 16.72 -3.64 -24.96
CA GLN A 31 17.67 -4.48 -24.27
C GLN A 31 17.22 -4.44 -22.82
N GLY A 32 16.82 -5.58 -22.27
CA GLY A 32 16.36 -5.66 -20.90
C GLY A 32 17.40 -4.95 -20.03
N ILE A 33 16.99 -3.84 -19.40
CA ILE A 33 17.82 -3.10 -18.47
C ILE A 33 17.78 -3.90 -17.15
N PHE A 34 18.24 -5.14 -17.20
CA PHE A 34 18.69 -5.78 -15.98
C PHE A 34 20.04 -5.15 -15.68
N PRO A 35 20.17 -4.34 -14.62
CA PRO A 35 21.50 -4.05 -14.13
C PRO A 35 22.13 -5.40 -13.80
N ARG A 36 23.38 -5.62 -14.24
CA ARG A 36 24.10 -6.87 -13.97
C ARG A 36 24.16 -7.18 -12.48
N ASP A 37 24.12 -6.12 -11.65
CA ASP A 37 24.06 -6.17 -10.20
C ASP A 37 22.91 -5.29 -9.68
N PHE A 38 22.15 -5.78 -8.69
CA PHE A 38 21.20 -4.95 -7.96
C PHE A 38 21.92 -3.82 -7.20
N PRO A 39 21.26 -2.66 -7.00
CA PRO A 39 21.85 -1.58 -6.20
C PRO A 39 22.21 -2.08 -4.81
N ARG A 40 23.40 -1.72 -4.34
CA ARG A 40 23.82 -2.00 -2.97
C ARG A 40 23.11 -1.02 -2.04
N VAL A 41 22.40 -1.56 -1.04
CA VAL A 41 21.77 -0.75 -0.01
C VAL A 41 22.80 -0.50 1.10
N PRO A 42 23.24 0.75 1.32
CA PRO A 42 24.19 1.06 2.38
C PRO A 42 23.53 0.87 3.76
N PRO A 43 24.32 0.61 4.83
CA PRO A 43 23.81 0.62 6.19
C PRO A 43 23.15 1.95 6.54
N ALA A 44 22.13 1.90 7.40
CA ALA A 44 21.44 3.11 7.85
C ALA A 44 22.39 4.04 8.62
N ASP A 45 22.30 5.34 8.35
CA ASP A 45 23.10 6.39 8.99
C ASP A 45 22.20 7.61 9.29
N ALA A 46 22.20 8.04 10.55
CA ALA A 46 21.48 9.23 11.00
C ALA A 46 21.94 10.51 10.28
N ALA A 47 23.21 10.59 9.88
CA ALA A 47 23.73 11.75 9.14
C ALA A 47 23.10 11.88 7.75
N ALA A 48 22.61 10.79 7.16
CA ALA A 48 21.92 10.80 5.87
C ALA A 48 20.45 11.25 5.97
N ALA A 49 19.89 11.35 7.18
CA ALA A 49 18.55 11.90 7.41
C ALA A 49 18.58 13.41 7.63
N GLN A 50 17.55 14.11 7.16
CA GLN A 50 17.32 15.53 7.43
C GLN A 50 16.12 15.73 8.35
N VAL A 51 16.26 16.68 9.28
CA VAL A 51 15.21 17.20 10.17
C VAL A 51 15.36 18.73 10.30
N PRO A 52 14.34 19.47 10.74
CA PRO A 52 14.46 20.89 11.03
C PRO A 52 15.57 21.20 12.04
N ALA A 53 16.07 22.44 12.01
CA ALA A 53 17.04 22.92 12.99
C ALA A 53 16.50 22.78 14.42
N GLY A 54 17.36 22.42 15.37
CA GLY A 54 16.98 22.14 16.75
C GLY A 54 16.49 20.72 17.00
N TYR A 55 16.63 19.80 16.03
CA TYR A 55 16.34 18.37 16.18
C TYR A 55 17.55 17.51 15.77
N ARG A 56 17.66 16.34 16.38
CA ARG A 56 18.63 15.29 16.03
C ARG A 56 17.93 13.99 15.66
N VAL A 57 18.62 13.18 14.85
CA VAL A 57 18.19 11.84 14.44
C VAL A 57 19.13 10.81 15.04
N GLU A 58 18.59 9.67 15.45
CA GLU A 58 19.33 8.47 15.85
C GLU A 58 18.78 7.25 15.12
N VAL A 59 19.65 6.30 14.78
CA VAL A 59 19.25 4.95 14.36
C VAL A 59 19.05 4.14 15.64
N VAL A 60 17.81 3.85 16.02
CA VAL A 60 17.52 3.04 17.22
C VAL A 60 17.85 1.59 16.94
N MET A 61 17.27 1.07 15.86
CA MET A 61 17.43 -0.33 15.47
C MET A 61 17.51 -0.44 13.94
N ARG A 62 18.37 -1.32 13.45
CA ARG A 62 18.54 -1.60 12.02
C ARG A 62 18.53 -3.10 11.76
N ASP A 63 18.70 -3.48 10.50
CA ASP A 63 18.72 -4.86 10.04
C ASP A 63 17.38 -5.60 10.25
N LEU A 64 16.28 -4.85 10.22
CA LEU A 64 14.92 -5.37 10.40
C LEU A 64 14.32 -5.88 9.08
N GLU A 65 13.55 -6.94 9.17
CA GLU A 65 12.70 -7.51 8.13
C GLU A 65 11.37 -6.73 8.09
N TYR A 66 11.29 -5.73 7.21
CA TYR A 66 10.05 -5.01 6.89
C TYR A 66 9.27 -4.51 8.13
N PRO A 67 9.87 -3.66 8.98
CA PRO A 67 9.19 -3.15 10.15
C PRO A 67 8.03 -2.24 9.74
N THR A 68 6.83 -2.55 10.23
CA THR A 68 5.59 -1.81 9.89
C THR A 68 5.02 -1.03 11.05
N SER A 69 5.42 -1.35 12.29
CA SER A 69 4.88 -0.65 13.45
C SER A 69 5.86 -0.56 14.61
N VAL A 70 5.76 0.54 15.35
CA VAL A 70 6.42 0.78 16.63
C VAL A 70 5.39 1.20 17.67
N GLU A 71 5.48 0.63 18.87
CA GLU A 71 4.61 0.98 20.00
C GLU A 71 5.38 0.89 21.31
N MET A 72 4.97 1.65 22.33
CA MET A 72 5.61 1.64 23.65
C MET A 72 4.63 1.28 24.75
N ASP A 73 5.08 0.49 25.73
CA ASP A 73 4.31 0.24 26.94
C ASP A 73 4.56 1.31 28.02
N ASP A 74 3.77 1.22 29.10
CA ASP A 74 3.86 2.12 30.26
C ASP A 74 5.19 2.00 31.03
N ARG A 75 6.02 1.01 30.71
CA ARG A 75 7.34 0.76 31.32
C ARG A 75 8.50 1.20 30.41
N GLY A 76 8.19 1.76 29.24
CA GLY A 76 9.18 2.22 28.26
C GLY A 76 9.80 1.09 27.43
N ASN A 77 9.24 -0.12 27.43
CA ASN A 77 9.61 -1.13 26.46
C ASN A 77 9.10 -0.72 25.08
N LEU A 78 9.96 -0.82 24.07
CA LEU A 78 9.61 -0.59 22.68
C LEU A 78 9.24 -1.92 22.03
N TYR A 79 8.10 -1.96 21.35
CA TYR A 79 7.64 -3.08 20.55
C TYR A 79 7.76 -2.75 19.08
N ILE A 80 8.23 -3.71 18.27
CA ILE A 80 8.44 -3.55 16.84
C ILE A 80 7.77 -4.72 16.13
N ALA A 81 6.89 -4.43 15.18
CA ALA A 81 6.30 -5.45 14.30
C ALA A 81 7.15 -5.60 13.05
N GLU A 82 7.62 -6.81 12.77
CA GLU A 82 8.11 -7.21 11.46
C GLU A 82 6.96 -7.89 10.71
N ALA A 83 6.59 -7.34 9.56
CA ALA A 83 5.30 -7.60 8.94
C ALA A 83 5.05 -9.07 8.60
N GLY A 84 6.10 -9.81 8.26
CA GLY A 84 5.99 -11.15 7.67
C GLY A 84 5.36 -11.18 6.28
N PHE A 85 5.30 -10.02 5.64
CA PHE A 85 4.92 -9.86 4.24
C PHE A 85 5.41 -8.50 3.76
N THR A 86 5.91 -8.46 2.54
CA THR A 86 5.89 -7.24 1.73
C THR A 86 5.73 -7.63 0.28
N TYR A 87 5.42 -6.67 -0.59
CA TYR A 87 5.30 -6.98 -2.01
C TYR A 87 6.61 -7.56 -2.54
N GLY A 88 6.53 -8.76 -3.12
CA GLY A 88 7.70 -9.50 -3.63
C GLY A 88 8.36 -10.46 -2.65
N ASP A 89 7.90 -10.53 -1.40
CA ASP A 89 8.39 -11.49 -0.40
C ASP A 89 7.25 -11.98 0.52
N PRO A 90 6.52 -13.04 0.11
CA PRO A 90 5.35 -13.53 0.84
C PRO A 90 5.70 -14.54 1.95
N VAL A 91 6.99 -14.79 2.23
CA VAL A 91 7.44 -15.83 3.17
C VAL A 91 8.31 -15.27 4.32
N ALA A 92 8.38 -13.94 4.44
CA ALA A 92 9.08 -13.27 5.52
C ALA A 92 8.49 -13.64 6.90
N PRO A 93 9.28 -13.62 7.99
CA PRO A 93 8.78 -13.95 9.31
C PRO A 93 7.84 -12.86 9.85
N ALA A 94 6.62 -13.24 10.24
CA ALA A 94 5.70 -12.38 10.99
C ALA A 94 5.98 -12.50 12.48
N ARG A 95 6.53 -11.44 13.10
CA ARG A 95 6.89 -11.46 14.52
C ARG A 95 6.85 -10.10 15.18
N VAL A 96 6.73 -10.09 16.50
CA VAL A 96 6.83 -8.90 17.35
C VAL A 96 8.06 -9.01 18.23
N LEU A 97 8.94 -8.02 18.10
CA LEU A 97 10.10 -7.83 18.96
C LEU A 97 9.73 -6.93 20.13
N ARG A 98 10.31 -7.20 21.29
CA ARG A 98 10.34 -6.29 22.45
C ARG A 98 11.79 -5.89 22.71
N VAL A 99 12.01 -4.60 22.87
CA VAL A 99 13.27 -3.98 23.24
C VAL A 99 13.09 -3.29 24.58
N THR A 100 13.85 -3.72 25.59
CA THR A 100 13.80 -3.11 26.93
C THR A 100 14.45 -1.72 26.93
N PRO A 101 14.17 -0.84 27.91
CA PRO A 101 14.87 0.44 28.04
C PRO A 101 16.40 0.33 28.06
N SER A 102 16.93 -0.80 28.54
CA SER A 102 18.36 -1.12 28.57
C SER A 102 18.92 -1.70 27.26
N GLY A 103 18.09 -1.93 26.25
CA GLY A 103 18.49 -2.46 24.94
C GLY A 103 18.45 -3.98 24.80
N GLY A 104 17.86 -4.70 25.75
CA GLY A 104 17.65 -6.15 25.64
C GLY A 104 16.56 -6.47 24.62
N ILE A 105 16.84 -7.37 23.67
CA ILE A 105 15.95 -7.72 22.56
C ILE A 105 15.40 -9.13 22.77
N SER A 106 14.08 -9.31 22.62
CA SER A 106 13.43 -10.63 22.66
C SER A 106 12.25 -10.69 21.69
N ILE A 107 11.98 -11.84 21.08
CA ILE A 107 10.72 -12.10 20.37
C ILE A 107 9.65 -12.41 21.41
N VAL A 108 8.51 -11.72 21.32
CA VAL A 108 7.39 -11.87 22.28
C VAL A 108 6.12 -12.40 21.64
N ALA A 109 6.01 -12.36 20.32
CA ALA A 109 4.98 -13.04 19.56
C ALA A 109 5.54 -13.50 18.20
N GLU A 110 5.17 -14.72 17.81
CA GLU A 110 5.49 -15.36 16.55
C GLU A 110 4.25 -16.14 16.06
N GLN A 111 4.29 -16.71 14.86
CA GLN A 111 3.16 -17.46 14.25
C GLN A 111 1.92 -16.59 13.97
N LEU A 112 2.12 -15.30 13.74
CA LEU A 112 1.08 -14.37 13.30
C LEU A 112 0.82 -14.52 11.80
N ARG A 113 -0.34 -14.04 11.32
CA ARG A 113 -0.63 -14.01 9.88
C ARG A 113 -0.14 -12.70 9.30
N GLY A 114 0.98 -12.72 8.58
CA GLY A 114 1.50 -11.55 7.89
C GLY A 114 0.59 -11.08 6.73
N PRO A 115 0.57 -9.78 6.41
CA PRO A 115 1.22 -8.67 7.11
C PRO A 115 0.66 -8.38 8.50
N ILE A 116 1.55 -8.16 9.47
CA ILE A 116 1.27 -7.38 10.68
C ILE A 116 1.36 -5.91 10.27
N ASN A 117 0.27 -5.17 10.46
CA ASN A 117 0.24 -3.77 10.09
C ASN A 117 0.33 -2.85 11.28
N ASP A 118 -0.15 -3.20 12.47
CA ASP A 118 -0.11 -2.27 13.61
C ASP A 118 -0.02 -2.93 14.98
N LEU A 119 0.57 -2.20 15.92
CA LEU A 119 0.64 -2.53 17.33
C LEU A 119 0.01 -1.40 18.15
N LEU A 120 -0.78 -1.76 19.16
CA LEU A 120 -1.39 -0.80 20.08
C LEU A 120 -1.25 -1.30 21.52
N TRP A 121 -0.60 -0.51 22.37
CA TRP A 121 -0.55 -0.79 23.80
C TRP A 121 -1.77 -0.19 24.49
N HIS A 122 -2.53 -1.02 25.21
CA HIS A 122 -3.66 -0.54 25.98
C HIS A 122 -3.97 -1.48 27.15
N GLN A 123 -4.18 -0.91 28.35
CA GLN A 123 -4.60 -1.63 29.55
C GLN A 123 -3.73 -2.87 29.87
N GLY A 124 -2.40 -2.74 29.71
CA GLY A 124 -1.47 -3.82 30.02
C GLY A 124 -1.44 -4.97 29.00
N ARG A 125 -2.04 -4.78 27.83
CA ARG A 125 -2.08 -5.73 26.71
C ARG A 125 -1.51 -5.07 25.46
N LEU A 126 -0.87 -5.86 24.61
CA LEU A 126 -0.43 -5.41 23.29
C LEU A 126 -1.38 -5.98 22.24
N PHE A 127 -2.19 -5.12 21.63
CA PHE A 127 -3.04 -5.46 20.51
C PHE A 127 -2.23 -5.51 19.22
N ILE A 128 -2.55 -6.46 18.35
CA ILE A 128 -1.84 -6.74 17.12
C ILE A 128 -2.86 -6.78 15.97
N SER A 129 -2.72 -5.85 15.03
CA SER A 129 -3.47 -5.83 13.77
C SER A 129 -2.68 -6.60 12.73
N HIS A 130 -3.15 -7.79 12.35
CA HIS A 130 -2.49 -8.67 11.37
C HIS A 130 -3.51 -9.30 10.41
N PHE A 131 -3.07 -9.99 9.37
CA PHE A 131 -3.88 -10.28 8.18
C PHE A 131 -5.23 -10.95 8.45
N GLY A 132 -6.29 -10.13 8.39
CA GLY A 132 -7.68 -10.56 8.60
C GLY A 132 -8.07 -10.73 10.07
N ARG A 133 -7.22 -10.28 11.02
CA ARG A 133 -7.37 -10.52 12.45
C ARG A 133 -6.92 -9.35 13.32
N ILE A 134 -7.59 -9.17 14.45
CA ILE A 134 -7.08 -8.41 15.59
C ILE A 134 -6.86 -9.41 16.74
N SER A 135 -5.65 -9.44 17.28
CA SER A 135 -5.28 -10.30 18.42
C SER A 135 -4.72 -9.48 19.56
N ALA A 136 -4.62 -10.07 20.75
CA ALA A 136 -3.94 -9.47 21.89
C ALA A 136 -2.89 -10.42 22.44
N LEU A 137 -1.69 -9.89 22.69
CA LEU A 137 -0.67 -10.53 23.51
C LEU A 137 -0.95 -10.18 24.97
N GLU A 138 -1.29 -11.22 25.73
CA GLU A 138 -1.59 -11.15 27.16
C GLU A 138 -0.32 -11.14 28.01
N GLN A 139 -0.44 -10.73 29.28
CA GLN A 139 0.69 -10.63 30.20
C GLN A 139 1.40 -11.97 30.48
N ASN A 140 0.68 -13.09 30.33
CA ASN A 140 1.24 -14.44 30.47
C ASN A 140 1.99 -14.91 29.21
N GLY A 141 2.06 -14.08 28.16
CA GLY A 141 2.71 -14.39 26.88
C GLY A 141 1.81 -15.08 25.86
N THR A 142 0.54 -15.36 26.18
CA THR A 142 -0.41 -15.96 25.24
C THR A 142 -0.89 -14.92 24.21
N VAL A 143 -0.96 -15.31 22.94
CA VAL A 143 -1.64 -14.52 21.90
C VAL A 143 -3.05 -15.06 21.70
N THR A 144 -4.06 -14.20 21.83
CA THR A 144 -5.48 -14.57 21.66
C THR A 144 -6.11 -13.76 20.53
N ASP A 145 -6.77 -14.44 19.58
CA ASP A 145 -7.53 -13.78 18.52
C ASP A 145 -8.84 -13.22 19.09
N LEU A 146 -9.07 -11.91 18.89
CA LEU A 146 -10.25 -11.18 19.36
C LEU A 146 -11.27 -10.97 18.24
N VAL A 147 -10.78 -10.64 17.05
CA VAL A 147 -11.58 -10.50 15.83
C VAL A 147 -10.91 -11.32 14.73
N THR A 148 -11.67 -12.16 14.06
CA THR A 148 -11.20 -12.98 12.93
C THR A 148 -11.98 -12.68 11.66
N ASP A 149 -11.55 -13.25 10.53
CA ASP A 149 -12.29 -13.28 9.25
C ASP A 149 -12.67 -11.88 8.75
N LEU A 150 -11.82 -10.88 9.00
CA LEU A 150 -11.93 -9.58 8.34
C LEU A 150 -11.60 -9.75 6.85
N PRO A 151 -12.42 -9.21 5.93
CA PRO A 151 -12.15 -9.32 4.50
C PRO A 151 -10.94 -8.46 4.13
N VAL A 152 -9.84 -9.10 3.74
CA VAL A 152 -8.57 -8.45 3.40
C VAL A 152 -8.02 -8.98 2.08
N SER A 153 -7.10 -8.23 1.47
CA SER A 153 -6.30 -8.66 0.32
C SER A 153 -4.83 -8.32 0.55
N PHE A 154 -3.91 -8.87 -0.25
CA PHE A 154 -2.52 -8.41 -0.25
C PHE A 154 -2.37 -6.97 -0.75
N GLY A 155 -3.37 -6.45 -1.48
CA GLY A 155 -3.50 -5.03 -1.80
C GLY A 155 -3.67 -4.16 -0.55
N HIS A 156 -4.79 -4.31 0.17
CA HIS A 156 -5.07 -3.58 1.41
C HIS A 156 -5.63 -4.48 2.51
N GLN A 157 -5.29 -4.17 3.77
CA GLN A 157 -5.62 -5.01 4.93
C GLN A 157 -6.31 -4.18 6.04
N ASN A 158 -6.46 -4.77 7.23
CA ASN A 158 -6.66 -4.03 8.46
C ASN A 158 -5.38 -3.26 8.85
N ASN A 159 -5.54 -2.01 9.29
CA ASN A 159 -4.43 -1.06 9.46
C ASN A 159 -4.36 -0.52 10.91
N GLN A 160 -3.95 0.75 11.07
CA GLN A 160 -3.70 1.39 12.38
C GLN A 160 -4.89 1.29 13.32
N MET A 161 -4.60 1.06 14.60
CA MET A 161 -5.54 1.02 15.71
C MET A 161 -5.34 2.23 16.62
N THR A 162 -6.41 2.69 17.25
CA THR A 162 -6.38 3.76 18.25
C THR A 162 -7.47 3.56 19.30
N VAL A 163 -7.26 4.05 20.51
CA VAL A 163 -8.29 4.03 21.56
C VAL A 163 -9.03 5.36 21.57
N GLY A 164 -10.36 5.29 21.52
CA GLY A 164 -11.23 6.45 21.61
C GLY A 164 -11.51 6.90 23.04
N PRO A 165 -12.07 8.12 23.21
CA PRO A 165 -12.45 8.65 24.52
C PRO A 165 -13.55 7.81 25.21
N ASP A 166 -14.24 6.96 24.47
CA ASP A 166 -15.23 6.00 24.96
C ASP A 166 -14.62 4.65 25.40
N GLY A 167 -13.29 4.52 25.34
CA GLY A 167 -12.56 3.30 25.71
C GLY A 167 -12.61 2.18 24.67
N LYS A 168 -13.17 2.44 23.48
CA LYS A 168 -13.20 1.48 22.38
C LYS A 168 -11.95 1.57 21.51
N ILE A 169 -11.63 0.48 20.83
CA ILE A 169 -10.56 0.43 19.83
C ILE A 169 -11.17 0.69 18.45
N TYR A 170 -10.60 1.64 17.72
CA TYR A 170 -10.97 2.01 16.36
C TYR A 170 -9.85 1.62 15.40
N PHE A 171 -10.19 1.11 14.23
CA PHE A 171 -9.19 0.69 13.25
C PHE A 171 -9.68 0.76 11.82
N GLY A 172 -8.76 1.00 10.89
CA GLY A 172 -9.06 1.03 9.45
C GLY A 172 -9.08 -0.36 8.83
N LEU A 173 -9.97 -0.59 7.88
CA LEU A 173 -10.01 -1.78 7.03
C LEU A 173 -10.12 -1.36 5.56
N GLY A 174 -9.07 -1.64 4.78
CA GLY A 174 -8.98 -1.26 3.37
C GLY A 174 -9.86 -2.09 2.43
N THR A 175 -9.89 -1.67 1.16
CA THR A 175 -10.61 -2.34 0.07
C THR A 175 -9.83 -3.50 -0.52
N ILE A 176 -10.56 -4.50 -1.00
CA ILE A 176 -10.01 -5.63 -1.72
C ILE A 176 -9.54 -5.19 -3.12
N THR A 177 -10.33 -4.35 -3.79
CA THR A 177 -10.02 -3.89 -5.15
C THR A 177 -9.55 -2.44 -5.20
N ASN A 178 -8.96 -2.07 -6.35
CA ASN A 178 -8.53 -0.69 -6.59
C ASN A 178 -9.72 0.28 -6.67
N SER A 179 -10.79 -0.11 -7.38
CA SER A 179 -11.88 0.81 -7.78
C SER A 179 -13.28 0.18 -7.82
N GLY A 180 -13.51 -0.86 -7.01
CA GLY A 180 -14.79 -1.54 -6.83
C GLY A 180 -15.02 -2.74 -7.76
N ILE A 181 -14.04 -3.07 -8.62
CA ILE A 181 -14.13 -4.10 -9.66
C ILE A 181 -13.00 -5.12 -9.47
N VAL A 182 -13.34 -6.41 -9.44
CA VAL A 182 -12.36 -7.50 -9.44
C VAL A 182 -11.86 -7.71 -10.87
N GLY A 183 -10.55 -7.62 -11.07
CA GLY A 183 -9.93 -7.70 -12.39
C GLY A 183 -8.55 -8.35 -12.39
N LEU A 184 -7.89 -8.32 -13.55
CA LEU A 184 -6.53 -8.83 -13.73
C LEU A 184 -5.53 -8.17 -12.77
N ASP A 185 -5.77 -6.93 -12.38
CA ASP A 185 -4.94 -6.17 -11.43
C ASP A 185 -5.09 -6.65 -9.96
N ASN A 186 -6.04 -7.56 -9.68
CA ASN A 186 -6.08 -8.34 -8.44
C ASN A 186 -5.31 -9.67 -8.55
N ALA A 187 -5.03 -10.16 -9.76
CA ALA A 187 -4.16 -11.33 -9.96
C ALA A 187 -2.69 -10.92 -10.04
N TYR A 188 -2.38 -9.76 -10.63
CA TYR A 188 -1.02 -9.28 -10.80
C TYR A 188 -0.88 -7.82 -10.39
N PRO A 189 0.13 -7.45 -9.58
CA PRO A 189 1.17 -8.30 -8.98
C PRO A 189 0.76 -9.04 -7.70
N PHE A 190 -0.47 -8.85 -7.19
CA PHE A 190 -0.85 -9.20 -5.82
C PHE A 190 -1.27 -10.65 -5.59
N VAL A 191 -1.46 -11.45 -6.65
CA VAL A 191 -1.87 -12.88 -6.63
C VAL A 191 -3.19 -13.20 -5.90
N ASP A 192 -3.90 -12.21 -5.38
CA ASP A 192 -5.14 -12.38 -4.62
C ASP A 192 -6.17 -13.20 -5.39
N LEU A 193 -6.43 -12.85 -6.65
CA LEU A 193 -7.46 -13.52 -7.46
C LEU A 193 -7.11 -14.98 -7.79
N LEU A 194 -5.82 -15.33 -7.76
CA LEU A 194 -5.37 -16.71 -7.97
C LEU A 194 -5.55 -17.56 -6.71
N LEU A 195 -5.48 -16.94 -5.53
CA LEU A 195 -5.60 -17.61 -4.23
C LEU A 195 -7.06 -17.63 -3.74
N TRP A 196 -7.83 -16.58 -4.05
CA TRP A 196 -9.21 -16.39 -3.63
C TRP A 196 -10.10 -15.98 -4.82
N PRO A 197 -10.55 -16.95 -5.64
CA PRO A 197 -11.37 -16.67 -6.83
C PRO A 197 -12.68 -15.91 -6.54
N ASP A 198 -13.22 -16.07 -5.33
CA ASP A 198 -14.48 -15.45 -4.90
C ASP A 198 -14.31 -14.07 -4.25
N MET A 199 -13.07 -13.56 -4.20
CA MET A 199 -12.76 -12.26 -3.61
C MET A 199 -13.60 -11.14 -4.26
N ARG A 200 -14.04 -10.19 -3.43
CA ARG A 200 -14.78 -8.99 -3.84
C ARG A 200 -14.89 -8.05 -2.65
N ASP A 201 -15.01 -6.76 -2.90
CA ASP A 201 -15.31 -5.81 -1.84
C ASP A 201 -16.67 -6.12 -1.18
N VAL A 202 -16.71 -6.01 0.14
CA VAL A 202 -17.93 -6.15 0.95
C VAL A 202 -18.34 -4.76 1.47
N PRO A 203 -19.50 -4.21 1.07
CA PRO A 203 -19.92 -2.87 1.51
C PRO A 203 -20.46 -2.89 2.95
N ALA A 204 -20.39 -1.74 3.62
CA ALA A 204 -20.90 -1.58 4.99
C ALA A 204 -22.42 -1.40 5.08
N ARG A 205 -23.05 -1.04 3.95
CA ARG A 205 -24.48 -0.77 3.82
C ARG A 205 -24.98 -1.44 2.55
N ASP A 206 -26.28 -1.68 2.48
CA ASP A 206 -26.91 -2.11 1.23
C ASP A 206 -26.67 -1.06 0.16
N ILE A 207 -26.13 -1.47 -0.98
CA ILE A 207 -25.92 -0.58 -2.12
C ILE A 207 -26.69 -1.08 -3.33
N ARG A 208 -27.29 -0.15 -4.06
CA ARG A 208 -27.86 -0.40 -5.38
C ARG A 208 -26.81 -0.10 -6.43
N LEU A 209 -26.66 -1.00 -7.39
CA LEU A 209 -25.67 -0.89 -8.46
C LEU A 209 -26.30 -0.35 -9.74
N THR A 210 -25.51 0.39 -10.51
CA THR A 210 -25.85 0.75 -11.90
C THR A 210 -25.77 -0.49 -12.82
N ASN A 211 -25.93 -0.28 -14.13
CA ASN A 211 -25.78 -1.35 -15.13
C ASN A 211 -24.33 -1.53 -15.61
N GLU A 212 -23.37 -0.83 -14.99
CA GLU A 212 -21.96 -0.89 -15.35
C GLU A 212 -21.37 -2.28 -15.15
N THR A 213 -20.61 -2.73 -16.15
CA THR A 213 -19.88 -4.00 -16.12
C THR A 213 -18.59 -3.86 -16.92
N PHE A 214 -17.56 -4.58 -16.50
CA PHE A 214 -16.20 -4.37 -16.99
C PHE A 214 -15.65 -5.66 -17.59
N LEU A 215 -15.03 -5.56 -18.76
CA LEU A 215 -14.35 -6.67 -19.40
C LEU A 215 -12.88 -6.68 -19.00
N THR A 216 -12.41 -7.81 -18.51
CA THR A 216 -11.02 -8.03 -18.08
C THR A 216 -10.48 -9.34 -18.66
N PRO A 217 -9.18 -9.42 -19.02
CA PRO A 217 -8.58 -10.70 -19.37
C PRO A 217 -8.66 -11.72 -18.23
N GLN A 218 -8.80 -13.00 -18.59
CA GLN A 218 -8.64 -14.13 -17.66
C GLN A 218 -7.19 -14.22 -17.20
N PRO A 219 -6.90 -14.26 -15.88
CA PRO A 219 -5.53 -14.43 -15.38
C PRO A 219 -4.81 -15.65 -15.97
N ASN A 220 -5.50 -16.78 -16.06
CA ASN A 220 -4.97 -18.06 -16.56
C ASN A 220 -4.52 -18.01 -18.03
N ASN A 221 -5.14 -17.15 -18.85
CA ASN A 221 -4.82 -17.04 -20.28
C ASN A 221 -3.65 -16.07 -20.57
N VAL A 222 -3.31 -15.18 -19.64
CA VAL A 222 -2.19 -14.24 -19.79
C VAL A 222 -0.84 -14.96 -19.64
N LEU A 223 -0.78 -15.97 -18.76
CA LEU A 223 0.41 -16.78 -18.49
C LEU A 223 0.79 -17.70 -19.67
N ALA A 224 -0.22 -18.26 -20.36
CA ALA A 224 0.00 -19.19 -21.48
C ALA A 224 0.60 -18.53 -22.73
N ARG A 225 0.49 -17.20 -22.89
CA ARG A 225 1.00 -16.46 -24.06
C ARG A 225 2.37 -15.80 -23.84
N GLN A 226 2.89 -15.75 -22.61
CA GLN A 226 4.23 -15.23 -22.32
C GLN A 226 5.36 -16.23 -22.60
N GLY A 227 5.06 -17.44 -23.10
CA GLY A 227 6.01 -18.50 -23.46
C GLY A 227 6.99 -18.21 -24.61
N ARG A 228 7.39 -16.95 -24.81
CA ARG A 228 8.49 -16.58 -25.72
C ARG A 228 9.32 -15.39 -25.26
N LEU A 229 9.32 -15.08 -23.96
CA LEU A 229 10.31 -14.18 -23.39
C LEU A 229 11.13 -14.86 -22.28
N VAL A 230 12.39 -15.07 -22.64
CA VAL A 230 13.59 -15.21 -21.81
C VAL A 230 13.78 -16.54 -21.06
N ASP A 231 14.61 -17.39 -21.67
CA ASP A 231 15.48 -18.35 -20.99
C ASP A 231 16.25 -17.62 -19.87
N LEU A 232 15.97 -17.98 -18.60
CA LEU A 232 16.92 -18.09 -17.48
C LEU A 232 16.14 -18.19 -16.15
N GLY A 233 15.92 -19.43 -15.70
CA GLY A 233 15.83 -19.83 -14.28
C GLY A 233 14.70 -19.25 -13.41
N SER A 234 13.53 -19.89 -13.38
CA SER A 234 12.62 -19.85 -12.22
C SER A 234 11.66 -21.06 -12.21
N ASN A 235 12.11 -22.18 -11.64
CA ASN A 235 11.31 -23.42 -11.56
C ASN A 235 10.09 -23.35 -10.61
N LEU A 236 9.88 -22.25 -9.87
CA LEU A 236 8.69 -22.09 -9.02
C LEU A 236 7.58 -21.27 -9.72
N THR A 237 7.93 -20.29 -10.56
CA THR A 237 6.97 -19.53 -11.37
C THR A 237 6.43 -20.38 -12.52
N TYR A 238 7.27 -21.21 -13.14
CA TYR A 238 6.86 -22.12 -14.22
C TYR A 238 5.94 -23.27 -13.74
N ALA A 239 6.18 -23.78 -12.53
CA ALA A 239 5.36 -24.86 -11.96
C ALA A 239 3.95 -24.39 -11.59
N VAL A 240 3.79 -23.20 -10.99
CA VAL A 240 2.47 -22.66 -10.61
C VAL A 240 1.68 -22.21 -11.83
N THR A 241 2.33 -21.69 -12.88
CA THR A 241 1.66 -21.22 -14.11
C THR A 241 1.26 -22.34 -15.07
N SER A 242 1.96 -23.48 -15.06
CA SER A 242 1.62 -24.64 -15.89
C SER A 242 0.44 -25.48 -15.37
N LEU A 243 0.01 -25.27 -14.11
CA LEU A 243 -1.08 -26.01 -13.46
C LEU A 243 -2.47 -25.38 -13.68
N PHE A 244 -2.57 -24.11 -14.11
CA PHE A 244 -3.84 -23.37 -14.27
C PHE A 244 -4.26 -23.11 -15.72
N ASN A 245 -4.38 -24.22 -16.46
CA ASN A 245 -5.41 -24.44 -17.48
C ASN A 245 -5.10 -24.09 -18.95
N ARG A 246 -5.17 -25.13 -19.79
CA ARG A 246 -5.30 -25.10 -21.25
C ARG A 246 -6.74 -25.50 -21.63
N ASP A 247 -7.75 -24.79 -21.11
CA ASP A 247 -9.14 -25.05 -21.54
C ASP A 247 -9.51 -24.10 -22.69
N PRO A 248 -9.49 -24.58 -23.96
CA PRO A 248 -9.88 -23.78 -25.12
C PRO A 248 -11.35 -23.35 -25.11
N ASN A 249 -12.16 -23.83 -24.16
CA ASN A 249 -13.56 -23.43 -23.99
C ASN A 249 -13.74 -22.20 -23.09
N THR A 250 -12.69 -21.66 -22.48
CA THR A 250 -12.79 -20.46 -21.62
C THR A 250 -12.63 -19.18 -22.44
N SER A 251 -13.60 -18.25 -22.32
CA SER A 251 -13.53 -16.93 -22.98
C SER A 251 -12.29 -16.15 -22.52
N MET A 252 -11.51 -15.57 -23.45
CA MET A 252 -10.31 -14.77 -23.13
C MET A 252 -10.60 -13.54 -22.27
N LEU A 253 -11.81 -12.98 -22.40
CA LEU A 253 -12.30 -11.85 -21.63
C LEU A 253 -13.49 -12.28 -20.78
N VAL A 254 -13.53 -11.77 -19.56
CA VAL A 254 -14.56 -12.05 -18.57
C VAL A 254 -15.21 -10.75 -18.16
N ARG A 255 -16.53 -10.76 -17.99
CA ARG A 255 -17.32 -9.61 -17.57
C ARG A 255 -17.58 -9.67 -16.07
N THR A 256 -17.11 -8.67 -15.34
CA THR A 256 -17.29 -8.54 -13.90
C THR A 256 -18.10 -7.29 -13.58
N GLY A 257 -19.08 -7.43 -12.69
CA GLY A 257 -19.86 -6.34 -12.13
C GLY A 257 -19.20 -5.79 -10.86
N PRO A 258 -19.57 -4.57 -10.44
CA PRO A 258 -19.04 -3.98 -9.21
C PRO A 258 -19.44 -4.80 -7.98
N PHE A 259 -18.52 -4.90 -7.01
CA PHE A 259 -18.68 -5.64 -5.74
C PHE A 259 -19.07 -7.13 -5.91
N GLN A 260 -18.78 -7.71 -7.07
CA GLN A 260 -19.10 -9.11 -7.38
C GLN A 260 -17.82 -9.90 -7.63
N PRO A 261 -17.83 -11.22 -7.37
CA PRO A 261 -16.67 -12.05 -7.71
C PRO A 261 -16.34 -11.95 -9.20
N PHE A 262 -15.09 -12.26 -9.55
CA PHE A 262 -14.65 -12.26 -10.93
C PHE A 262 -15.59 -13.08 -11.82
N GLY A 263 -16.02 -12.51 -12.95
CA GLY A 263 -16.95 -13.14 -13.90
C GLY A 263 -18.43 -13.14 -13.52
N HIS A 264 -18.79 -12.52 -12.39
CA HIS A 264 -20.17 -12.35 -11.99
C HIS A 264 -20.59 -10.89 -12.18
N SER A 265 -21.80 -10.68 -12.73
CA SER A 265 -22.33 -9.33 -13.01
C SER A 265 -23.85 -9.21 -12.90
N GLY A 266 -24.53 -10.23 -12.35
CA GLY A 266 -25.98 -10.33 -12.32
C GLY A 266 -26.66 -9.52 -11.20
N SER A 267 -25.94 -9.20 -10.12
CA SER A 267 -26.54 -8.56 -8.94
C SER A 267 -26.76 -7.06 -9.16
N LYS A 268 -27.94 -6.57 -8.73
CA LYS A 268 -28.30 -5.14 -8.71
C LYS A 268 -28.31 -4.52 -7.32
N VAL A 269 -28.33 -5.36 -6.30
CA VAL A 269 -28.26 -4.96 -4.89
C VAL A 269 -27.19 -5.82 -4.24
N ILE A 270 -26.28 -5.19 -3.49
CA ILE A 270 -25.27 -5.87 -2.70
C ILE A 270 -25.57 -5.60 -1.23
N PRO A 271 -25.81 -6.64 -0.41
CA PRO A 271 -26.13 -6.47 0.99
C PRO A 271 -24.91 -5.98 1.78
N GLY A 272 -25.16 -5.07 2.72
CA GLY A 272 -24.15 -4.56 3.65
C GLY A 272 -23.79 -5.57 4.75
N GLN A 273 -22.56 -5.47 5.26
CA GLN A 273 -22.09 -6.30 6.38
C GLN A 273 -21.30 -5.46 7.39
N ILE A 274 -21.10 -5.98 8.61
CA ILE A 274 -20.27 -5.32 9.62
C ILE A 274 -18.78 -5.45 9.26
N LYS A 275 -18.33 -6.66 8.93
CA LYS A 275 -16.97 -6.90 8.43
C LYS A 275 -16.92 -6.47 6.97
N ALA A 276 -16.81 -5.16 6.76
CA ALA A 276 -16.91 -4.51 5.47
C ALA A 276 -15.65 -3.72 5.13
N ASN A 277 -15.29 -3.75 3.86
CA ASN A 277 -14.14 -3.05 3.30
C ASN A 277 -14.35 -1.54 3.22
N GLY A 278 -13.25 -0.78 3.21
CA GLY A 278 -13.30 0.67 3.10
C GLY A 278 -13.98 1.33 4.30
N THR A 279 -13.69 0.82 5.50
CA THR A 279 -14.34 1.25 6.75
C THR A 279 -13.35 1.65 7.82
N VAL A 280 -13.81 2.50 8.74
CA VAL A 280 -13.28 2.54 10.10
C VAL A 280 -14.23 1.73 10.97
N LEU A 281 -13.72 0.66 11.56
CA LEU A 281 -14.41 -0.22 12.49
C LEU A 281 -14.10 0.20 13.93
N GLN A 282 -14.98 -0.17 14.86
CA GLN A 282 -14.76 -0.04 16.29
C GLN A 282 -15.11 -1.33 17.02
N MET A 283 -14.44 -1.63 18.13
CA MET A 283 -14.70 -2.78 19.00
C MET A 283 -14.39 -2.44 20.46
N ASN A 284 -14.94 -3.21 21.40
CA ASN A 284 -14.50 -3.20 22.79
C ASN A 284 -13.11 -3.88 22.91
N PRO A 285 -12.31 -3.59 23.95
CA PRO A 285 -10.99 -4.21 24.14
C PRO A 285 -10.99 -5.75 24.28
N ASP A 286 -12.14 -6.37 24.56
CA ASP A 286 -12.30 -7.83 24.59
C ASP A 286 -12.68 -8.43 23.21
N GLY A 287 -12.76 -7.61 22.16
CA GLY A 287 -13.17 -7.99 20.80
C GLY A 287 -14.68 -7.96 20.56
N SER A 288 -15.50 -7.79 21.61
CA SER A 288 -16.95 -7.71 21.48
C SER A 288 -17.41 -6.36 20.89
N GLY A 289 -18.67 -6.29 20.46
CA GLY A 289 -19.26 -5.02 20.02
C GLY A 289 -18.68 -4.46 18.71
N LEU A 290 -18.07 -5.32 17.87
CA LEU A 290 -17.56 -4.94 16.55
C LEU A 290 -18.67 -4.27 15.73
N ASN A 291 -18.43 -3.05 15.27
CA ASN A 291 -19.38 -2.29 14.45
C ASN A 291 -18.67 -1.34 13.49
N VAL A 292 -19.38 -0.93 12.42
CA VAL A 292 -18.91 0.11 11.50
C VAL A 292 -19.10 1.49 12.13
N TYR A 293 -18.01 2.24 12.30
CA TYR A 293 -18.06 3.64 12.74
C TYR A 293 -18.29 4.58 11.55
N ALA A 294 -17.57 4.37 10.45
CA ALA A 294 -17.67 5.15 9.21
C ALA A 294 -17.25 4.31 7.98
N TRP A 295 -17.65 4.71 6.77
CA TRP A 295 -17.44 3.89 5.56
C TRP A 295 -17.24 4.71 4.28
N GLY A 296 -16.84 4.07 3.19
CA GLY A 296 -16.58 4.73 1.91
C GLY A 296 -15.16 5.30 1.79
N PHE A 297 -14.21 4.70 2.51
CA PHE A 297 -12.78 4.92 2.30
C PHE A 297 -12.23 3.92 1.28
N ARG A 298 -11.05 4.17 0.72
CA ARG A 298 -10.35 3.16 -0.09
C ARG A 298 -9.42 2.31 0.78
N ASN A 299 -8.47 2.95 1.44
CA ASN A 299 -7.55 2.32 2.36
C ASN A 299 -7.28 3.27 3.55
N PRO A 300 -8.14 3.31 4.57
CA PRO A 300 -7.90 4.09 5.77
C PRO A 300 -6.70 3.48 6.50
N TYR A 301 -5.50 3.94 6.18
CA TYR A 301 -4.22 3.35 6.59
C TYR A 301 -3.87 3.79 8.01
N GLY A 302 -3.84 5.10 8.24
CA GLY A 302 -3.73 5.68 9.57
C GLY A 302 -5.10 5.99 10.14
N VAL A 303 -5.30 5.73 11.43
CA VAL A 303 -6.50 6.06 12.19
C VAL A 303 -6.07 6.48 13.60
N GLY A 304 -6.48 7.68 14.04
CA GLY A 304 -5.98 8.23 15.30
C GLY A 304 -6.86 9.33 15.86
N TRP A 305 -7.12 9.28 17.17
CA TRP A 305 -7.75 10.39 17.89
C TRP A 305 -6.75 11.52 18.14
N GLY A 306 -7.11 12.71 17.68
CA GLY A 306 -6.36 13.93 17.94
C GLY A 306 -6.58 14.46 19.36
N PRO A 307 -5.66 15.29 19.87
CA PRO A 307 -5.80 15.93 21.18
C PRO A 307 -6.97 16.93 21.25
N ASP A 308 -7.55 17.29 20.10
CA ASP A 308 -8.78 18.08 19.98
C ASP A 308 -10.07 17.24 20.09
N GLY A 309 -9.95 15.93 20.36
CA GLY A 309 -11.08 15.02 20.51
C GLY A 309 -11.75 14.62 19.20
N ARG A 310 -11.13 14.90 18.04
CA ARG A 310 -11.61 14.43 16.73
C ARG A 310 -10.88 13.16 16.30
N LEU A 311 -11.60 12.27 15.61
CA LEU A 311 -10.99 11.12 14.94
C LEU A 311 -10.47 11.55 13.57
N TYR A 312 -9.26 11.13 13.22
CA TYR A 312 -8.66 11.37 11.91
C TYR A 312 -8.37 10.05 11.21
N ALA A 313 -8.37 10.09 9.87
CA ALA A 313 -7.89 8.98 9.07
C ALA A 313 -7.07 9.48 7.87
N THR A 314 -6.01 8.77 7.55
CA THR A 314 -5.31 8.91 6.26
C THR A 314 -5.76 7.83 5.32
N ASP A 315 -6.00 8.17 4.05
CA ASP A 315 -6.64 7.28 3.10
C ASP A 315 -5.95 7.37 1.74
N ASN A 316 -5.45 6.23 1.25
CA ASN A 316 -4.76 6.21 -0.04
C ASN A 316 -5.75 6.40 -1.20
N GLY A 317 -5.40 7.28 -2.14
CA GLY A 317 -6.14 7.50 -3.37
C GLY A 317 -6.13 6.30 -4.31
N TYR A 318 -6.89 6.39 -5.40
CA TYR A 318 -6.96 5.35 -6.42
C TYR A 318 -5.67 5.23 -7.23
N ASP A 319 -5.44 4.04 -7.77
CA ASP A 319 -4.39 3.80 -8.75
C ASP A 319 -4.92 3.90 -10.19
N GLU A 320 -4.04 4.28 -11.12
CA GLU A 320 -4.33 4.33 -12.55
C GLU A 320 -4.13 2.94 -13.19
N ARG A 321 -4.86 1.94 -12.68
CA ARG A 321 -4.78 0.53 -13.08
C ARG A 321 -6.13 -0.19 -13.03
N GLY A 322 -6.15 -1.41 -13.57
CA GLY A 322 -7.31 -2.28 -13.58
C GLY A 322 -8.32 -1.92 -14.68
N SER A 323 -9.50 -2.51 -14.61
CA SER A 323 -10.54 -2.33 -15.65
C SER A 323 -11.28 -1.00 -15.53
N ARG A 324 -11.16 -0.33 -14.38
CA ARG A 324 -11.70 1.00 -14.08
C ARG A 324 -10.58 1.87 -13.49
N PRO A 325 -9.58 2.27 -14.29
CA PRO A 325 -8.46 3.08 -13.82
C PRO A 325 -8.93 4.51 -13.51
N ILE A 326 -8.51 5.04 -12.36
CA ILE A 326 -8.83 6.40 -11.94
C ILE A 326 -7.51 7.18 -11.88
N ALA A 327 -7.34 8.18 -12.75
CA ALA A 327 -6.13 9.00 -12.81
C ALA A 327 -6.19 10.14 -11.79
N ASN A 328 -5.05 10.69 -11.37
CA ASN A 328 -4.98 11.92 -10.56
C ASN A 328 -5.76 11.90 -9.23
N ALA A 329 -6.02 10.71 -8.67
CA ALA A 329 -6.57 10.60 -7.33
C ALA A 329 -5.49 10.95 -6.31
N GLU A 330 -5.78 11.95 -5.48
CA GLU A 330 -4.92 12.36 -4.37
C GLU A 330 -5.13 11.46 -3.15
N ASP A 331 -4.12 11.41 -2.29
CA ASP A 331 -4.23 10.83 -0.96
C ASP A 331 -4.93 11.82 -0.02
N ASN A 332 -5.68 11.32 0.95
CA ASN A 332 -6.61 12.12 1.72
C ASN A 332 -6.31 12.08 3.21
N ILE A 333 -6.54 13.20 3.88
CA ILE A 333 -6.60 13.28 5.35
C ILE A 333 -8.02 13.71 5.71
N TRP A 334 -8.71 12.86 6.47
CA TRP A 334 -10.11 13.03 6.83
C TRP A 334 -10.26 13.37 8.31
N VAL A 335 -11.26 14.20 8.61
CA VAL A 335 -11.86 14.25 9.95
C VAL A 335 -13.03 13.29 9.94
N VAL A 336 -12.94 12.21 10.70
CA VAL A 336 -13.88 11.10 10.66
C VAL A 336 -15.06 11.35 11.60
N LYS A 337 -16.25 11.47 11.01
CA LYS A 337 -17.55 11.53 11.68
C LYS A 337 -18.23 10.18 11.66
N GLN A 338 -18.88 9.84 12.77
CA GLN A 338 -19.71 8.64 12.88
C GLN A 338 -20.80 8.60 11.81
N ASN A 339 -21.01 7.44 11.21
CA ASN A 339 -21.99 7.13 10.16
C ASN A 339 -21.81 7.87 8.82
N ALA A 340 -20.80 8.73 8.68
CA ALA A 340 -20.56 9.46 7.43
C ALA A 340 -19.96 8.57 6.32
N TRP A 341 -20.07 9.05 5.08
CA TRP A 341 -19.58 8.39 3.89
C TRP A 341 -18.50 9.22 3.18
N TYR A 342 -17.37 8.59 2.83
CA TYR A 342 -16.17 9.27 2.32
C TYR A 342 -15.95 9.10 0.81
N GLY A 343 -16.92 8.48 0.13
CA GLY A 343 -17.05 8.60 -1.31
C GLY A 343 -16.63 7.40 -2.15
N TRP A 344 -15.77 6.50 -1.64
CA TRP A 344 -15.41 5.29 -2.37
C TRP A 344 -16.65 4.40 -2.60
N PRO A 345 -16.85 3.83 -3.81
CA PRO A 345 -15.90 3.77 -4.93
C PRO A 345 -16.10 4.85 -6.01
N ASP A 346 -16.97 5.83 -5.81
CA ASP A 346 -17.43 6.75 -6.88
C ASP A 346 -16.94 8.19 -6.74
N TYR A 347 -16.24 8.52 -5.67
CA TYR A 347 -15.64 9.84 -5.45
C TYR A 347 -14.20 9.69 -4.98
N SER A 348 -13.36 10.64 -5.38
CA SER A 348 -12.01 10.84 -4.86
C SER A 348 -11.90 12.27 -4.33
N SER A 349 -11.45 12.43 -3.08
CA SER A 349 -11.34 13.76 -2.43
C SER A 349 -12.66 14.56 -2.40
N GLY A 350 -13.81 13.88 -2.33
CA GLY A 350 -15.14 14.51 -2.41
C GLY A 350 -15.57 14.97 -3.80
N ILE A 351 -14.81 14.64 -4.85
CA ILE A 351 -15.12 14.95 -6.26
C ILE A 351 -15.53 13.66 -6.96
N PRO A 352 -16.62 13.63 -7.73
CA PRO A 352 -17.07 12.42 -8.42
C PRO A 352 -16.03 11.97 -9.45
N VAL A 353 -15.78 10.66 -9.53
CA VAL A 353 -14.78 10.10 -10.47
C VAL A 353 -15.19 10.23 -11.95
N THR A 354 -16.42 10.64 -12.22
CA THR A 354 -16.92 11.00 -13.55
C THR A 354 -16.39 12.38 -14.03
N ASP A 355 -15.81 13.19 -13.14
CA ASP A 355 -15.14 14.44 -13.51
C ASP A 355 -13.98 14.14 -14.49
N PRO A 356 -13.85 14.91 -15.59
CA PRO A 356 -12.82 14.69 -16.61
C PRO A 356 -11.39 14.60 -16.08
N ARG A 357 -11.08 15.18 -14.92
CA ARG A 357 -9.73 15.11 -14.31
C ARG A 357 -9.29 13.70 -13.95
N PHE A 358 -10.25 12.81 -13.69
CA PHE A 358 -9.99 11.43 -13.28
C PHE A 358 -9.94 10.44 -14.45
N HIS A 359 -10.12 10.94 -15.68
CA HIS A 359 -10.04 10.11 -16.88
C HIS A 359 -8.58 9.72 -17.16
N SER A 360 -8.33 8.41 -17.07
CA SER A 360 -7.07 7.79 -17.49
C SER A 360 -7.07 7.50 -18.99
N THR A 361 -5.92 7.63 -19.65
CA THR A 361 -5.74 7.16 -21.03
C THR A 361 -5.61 5.63 -21.13
N ARG A 362 -5.53 4.92 -20.00
CA ARG A 362 -5.38 3.46 -19.91
C ARG A 362 -6.72 2.71 -19.94
N GLY A 363 -7.85 3.40 -19.88
CA GLY A 363 -9.17 2.78 -19.82
C GLY A 363 -10.30 3.73 -20.21
N PRO A 364 -11.56 3.25 -20.15
CA PRO A 364 -12.72 4.08 -20.42
C PRO A 364 -12.89 5.16 -19.35
N ARG A 365 -13.65 6.21 -19.69
CA ARG A 365 -14.08 7.23 -18.72
C ARG A 365 -14.86 6.58 -17.58
N PRO A 366 -14.47 6.80 -16.31
CA PRO A 366 -15.17 6.21 -15.18
C PRO A 366 -16.63 6.63 -15.15
N GLN A 367 -17.51 5.66 -14.92
CA GLN A 367 -18.92 5.86 -14.61
C GLN A 367 -19.18 5.54 -13.13
N PHE A 368 -20.30 6.00 -12.58
CA PHE A 368 -20.72 5.60 -11.23
C PHE A 368 -21.10 4.12 -11.18
N LEU A 369 -20.66 3.44 -10.12
CA LEU A 369 -20.99 2.06 -9.84
C LEU A 369 -22.24 1.95 -8.96
N MET A 370 -22.40 2.87 -8.02
CA MET A 370 -23.58 2.96 -7.17
C MET A 370 -24.65 3.81 -7.86
N ALA A 371 -25.90 3.33 -7.83
CA ALA A 371 -27.05 4.03 -8.41
C ALA A 371 -27.50 5.21 -7.56
N GLU A 372 -27.20 5.18 -6.26
CA GLU A 372 -27.55 6.18 -5.26
C GLU A 372 -26.36 6.38 -4.32
N HIS A 373 -26.09 7.62 -3.91
CA HIS A 373 -24.97 7.97 -3.04
C HIS A 373 -25.48 8.69 -1.78
N PRO A 374 -24.94 8.37 -0.58
CA PRO A 374 -25.05 9.25 0.57
C PRO A 374 -24.36 10.60 0.31
N THR A 375 -24.54 11.56 1.22
CA THR A 375 -23.74 12.79 1.22
C THR A 375 -22.27 12.45 1.41
N VAL A 376 -21.43 12.85 0.45
CA VAL A 376 -19.98 12.66 0.50
C VAL A 376 -19.31 13.73 1.37
N GLU A 377 -18.39 13.30 2.23
CA GLU A 377 -17.54 14.20 3.00
C GLU A 377 -16.40 14.80 2.16
N LYS A 378 -15.81 15.90 2.65
CA LYS A 378 -14.64 16.54 2.04
C LYS A 378 -13.41 16.34 2.91
N PRO A 379 -12.22 16.14 2.32
CA PRO A 379 -11.01 15.96 3.10
C PRO A 379 -10.68 17.24 3.85
N LEU A 380 -10.05 17.11 5.02
CA LEU A 380 -9.43 18.23 5.70
C LEU A 380 -8.36 18.85 4.79
N MET A 381 -7.56 17.98 4.17
CA MET A 381 -6.61 18.32 3.13
C MET A 381 -6.23 17.08 2.33
N THR A 382 -5.59 17.30 1.19
CA THR A 382 -5.03 16.23 0.36
C THR A 382 -3.51 16.23 0.39
N ARG A 383 -2.93 15.10 0.01
CA ARG A 383 -1.50 14.90 -0.23
C ARG A 383 -1.29 14.52 -1.69
N PRO A 384 -0.09 14.77 -2.27
CA PRO A 384 0.16 14.47 -3.67
C PRO A 384 -0.25 13.04 -4.04
N LYS A 385 -0.77 12.86 -5.25
CA LYS A 385 -1.13 11.53 -5.76
C LYS A 385 0.03 10.54 -5.61
N HIS A 386 -0.26 9.35 -5.10
CA HIS A 386 0.72 8.30 -4.84
C HIS A 386 1.84 8.67 -3.85
N ALA A 387 1.65 9.70 -3.01
CA ALA A 387 2.51 9.89 -1.84
C ALA A 387 2.45 8.68 -0.88
N ALA A 388 1.37 7.89 -0.97
CA ALA A 388 1.09 6.72 -0.16
C ALA A 388 1.16 7.08 1.33
N VAL A 389 0.25 7.94 1.77
CA VAL A 389 0.06 8.31 3.18
C VAL A 389 -0.12 7.06 4.02
N THR A 390 0.60 6.98 5.14
CA THR A 390 0.61 5.83 6.04
C THR A 390 0.10 6.23 7.42
N LYS A 391 0.63 5.66 8.50
CA LYS A 391 0.19 5.98 9.86
C LYS A 391 0.73 7.32 10.33
N PHE A 392 0.07 7.82 11.36
CA PHE A 392 0.44 9.07 12.00
C PHE A 392 0.25 9.00 13.51
N ASP A 393 0.86 9.96 14.19
CA ASP A 393 0.55 10.29 15.57
C ASP A 393 0.64 11.81 15.79
N PHE A 394 0.15 12.29 16.93
CA PHE A 394 0.18 13.69 17.30
C PHE A 394 1.26 13.97 18.33
N SER A 395 1.96 15.09 18.17
CA SER A 395 2.76 15.62 19.28
C SER A 395 1.81 16.13 20.38
N ARG A 396 2.02 15.65 21.60
CA ARG A 396 1.22 15.98 22.79
C ARG A 396 2.01 16.70 23.89
N SER A 397 3.27 17.06 23.61
CA SER A 397 4.20 17.57 24.62
C SER A 397 5.05 18.73 24.10
N ALA A 398 5.18 19.76 24.93
CA ALA A 398 6.09 20.89 24.72
C ALA A 398 7.55 20.45 24.57
N ALA A 399 7.91 19.29 25.15
CA ALA A 399 9.26 18.75 25.12
C ALA A 399 9.74 18.49 23.68
N PHE A 400 8.88 17.88 22.86
CA PHE A 400 9.14 17.75 21.43
C PHE A 400 8.76 19.02 20.66
N GLY A 401 7.74 19.76 21.12
CA GLY A 401 7.19 20.93 20.43
C GLY A 401 6.12 20.55 19.41
N PHE A 402 5.56 21.55 18.73
CA PHE A 402 4.45 21.38 17.78
C PHE A 402 3.23 20.66 18.39
N GLU A 403 2.90 20.96 19.65
CA GLU A 403 1.75 20.37 20.33
C GLU A 403 0.46 20.51 19.52
N GLY A 404 -0.32 19.43 19.46
CA GLY A 404 -1.55 19.36 18.68
C GLY A 404 -1.35 19.07 17.20
N GLN A 405 -0.12 19.03 16.70
CA GLN A 405 0.16 18.79 15.28
C GLN A 405 0.39 17.31 14.99
N MET A 406 -0.02 16.92 13.78
CA MET A 406 0.08 15.57 13.25
C MET A 406 1.44 15.35 12.58
N PHE A 407 2.01 14.16 12.76
CA PHE A 407 3.21 13.69 12.07
C PHE A 407 2.86 12.39 11.34
N LEU A 408 2.90 12.43 10.01
CA LEU A 408 2.39 11.40 9.12
C LEU A 408 3.50 10.86 8.24
N GLY A 409 3.63 9.53 8.15
CA GLY A 409 4.48 8.88 7.16
C GLY A 409 3.91 8.96 5.73
N GLU A 410 4.80 9.05 4.75
CA GLU A 410 4.52 8.91 3.34
C GLU A 410 5.46 7.84 2.78
N PHE A 411 4.92 6.68 2.41
CA PHE A 411 5.69 5.56 1.86
C PHE A 411 6.28 5.91 0.49
N GLY A 412 5.54 6.68 -0.31
CA GLY A 412 5.91 7.12 -1.65
C GLY A 412 5.47 6.21 -2.80
N ALA A 413 5.72 6.66 -4.03
CA ALA A 413 5.03 6.10 -5.20
C ALA A 413 5.54 4.70 -5.63
N GLY A 414 4.62 3.74 -5.75
CA GLY A 414 4.86 2.38 -6.27
C GLY A 414 4.89 2.28 -7.80
N VAL A 415 5.38 3.29 -8.52
CA VAL A 415 5.37 3.32 -9.99
C VAL A 415 6.35 2.31 -10.61
N PRO A 416 5.98 1.64 -11.74
CA PRO A 416 4.84 1.92 -12.62
C PRO A 416 3.55 1.12 -12.28
N ILE A 417 3.49 0.44 -11.13
CA ILE A 417 2.34 -0.41 -10.76
C ILE A 417 1.11 0.44 -10.47
N THR A 418 1.29 1.51 -9.69
CA THR A 418 0.20 2.40 -9.25
C THR A 418 -0.21 3.44 -10.30
N GLY A 419 0.60 3.65 -11.33
CA GLY A 419 0.37 4.69 -12.33
C GLY A 419 1.49 4.86 -13.34
N PRO A 420 1.42 5.89 -14.20
CA PRO A 420 2.52 6.24 -15.10
C PRO A 420 3.76 6.73 -14.33
N ASP A 421 4.90 6.75 -15.01
CA ASP A 421 6.12 7.34 -14.45
C ASP A 421 5.88 8.81 -14.08
N GLN A 422 6.36 9.19 -12.89
CA GLN A 422 6.25 10.54 -12.35
C GLN A 422 7.48 10.87 -11.50
N PRO A 423 7.74 12.16 -11.22
CA PRO A 423 8.71 12.55 -10.20
C PRO A 423 8.42 11.84 -8.87
N GLN A 424 9.48 11.49 -8.15
CA GLN A 424 9.35 10.87 -6.83
C GLN A 424 8.58 11.81 -5.88
N VAL A 425 7.63 11.24 -5.15
CA VAL A 425 6.78 11.90 -4.16
C VAL A 425 6.64 10.96 -2.96
N GLY A 426 6.60 11.54 -1.76
CA GLY A 426 6.57 10.78 -0.50
C GLY A 426 7.97 10.52 0.05
N GLN A 427 8.20 9.31 0.57
CA GLN A 427 9.44 8.87 1.22
C GLN A 427 9.90 9.78 2.36
N GLN A 428 8.96 10.20 3.20
CA GLN A 428 9.20 11.19 4.25
C GLN A 428 8.19 11.07 5.40
N VAL A 429 8.44 11.79 6.48
CA VAL A 429 7.41 12.16 7.47
C VAL A 429 7.09 13.64 7.29
N VAL A 430 5.81 13.95 7.25
CA VAL A 430 5.28 15.31 7.10
C VAL A 430 4.65 15.74 8.42
N ARG A 431 5.01 16.95 8.88
CA ARG A 431 4.30 17.64 9.98
C ARG A 431 3.14 18.42 9.39
N ILE A 432 1.96 18.32 10.01
CA ILE A 432 0.74 19.00 9.60
C ILE A 432 0.10 19.65 10.82
N ASN A 433 -0.21 20.94 10.71
CA ASN A 433 -1.08 21.62 11.65
C ASN A 433 -2.55 21.47 11.20
N PRO A 434 -3.36 20.61 11.86
CA PRO A 434 -4.73 20.34 11.42
C PRO A 434 -5.67 21.53 11.58
N ALA A 435 -5.30 22.56 12.36
CA ALA A 435 -6.10 23.76 12.54
C ALA A 435 -5.88 24.79 11.42
N THR A 436 -4.68 24.86 10.85
CA THR A 436 -4.32 25.86 9.82
C THR A 436 -4.16 25.27 8.42
N GLY A 437 -3.98 23.95 8.30
CA GLY A 437 -3.61 23.28 7.05
C GLY A 437 -2.13 23.45 6.66
N GLU A 438 -1.32 24.10 7.50
CA GLU A 438 0.12 24.22 7.28
C GLU A 438 0.76 22.82 7.27
N SER A 439 1.55 22.52 6.23
CA SER A 439 2.26 21.25 6.13
C SER A 439 3.71 21.45 5.68
N ALA A 440 4.63 20.65 6.23
CA ALA A 440 6.03 20.69 5.86
C ALA A 440 6.69 19.32 6.07
N THR A 441 7.64 18.98 5.20
CA THR A 441 8.54 17.85 5.43
C THR A 441 9.27 18.03 6.76
N PHE A 442 9.21 17.00 7.61
CA PHE A 442 9.86 17.00 8.91
C PHE A 442 11.01 16.00 9.00
N PHE A 443 10.93 14.88 8.28
CA PHE A 443 11.98 13.87 8.26
C PHE A 443 12.05 13.23 6.88
N ALA A 444 13.24 13.20 6.26
CA ALA A 444 13.46 12.58 4.96
C ALA A 444 14.95 12.25 4.77
N ALA A 445 15.31 11.60 3.67
CA ALA A 445 16.71 11.53 3.24
C ALA A 445 17.22 12.92 2.82
N ARG A 446 18.47 13.24 3.16
CA ARG A 446 19.16 14.43 2.66
C ARG A 446 19.34 14.30 1.15
N PRO A 447 19.12 15.37 0.35
CA PRO A 447 19.36 15.35 -1.09
C PRO A 447 20.76 14.86 -1.48
N GLY A 448 21.79 15.25 -0.72
CA GLY A 448 23.19 14.82 -0.95
C GLY A 448 23.51 13.38 -0.51
N ALA A 449 22.56 12.70 0.15
CA ALA A 449 22.70 11.31 0.59
C ALA A 449 21.81 10.34 -0.20
N LEU A 450 21.09 10.82 -1.22
CA LEU A 450 20.32 9.98 -2.13
C LEU A 450 21.26 9.13 -2.99
N GLY A 451 20.78 7.93 -3.34
CA GLY A 451 21.44 7.06 -4.30
C GLY A 451 21.49 7.64 -5.72
N PRO A 452 22.12 6.93 -6.67
CA PRO A 452 22.14 7.35 -8.06
C PRO A 452 20.72 7.37 -8.66
N LYS A 453 20.58 8.09 -9.79
CA LYS A 453 19.30 8.23 -10.49
C LYS A 453 18.65 6.87 -10.77
N GLY A 454 17.38 6.72 -10.38
CA GLY A 454 16.61 5.47 -10.48
C GLY A 454 16.78 4.52 -9.29
N ALA A 455 17.64 4.84 -8.33
CA ALA A 455 17.85 4.10 -7.08
C ALA A 455 17.98 5.04 -5.87
N GLU A 456 17.44 6.26 -5.96
CA GLU A 456 17.61 7.35 -4.99
C GLU A 456 17.26 6.92 -3.56
N TYR A 457 16.09 6.28 -3.38
CA TYR A 457 15.60 5.79 -2.09
C TYR A 457 15.88 4.30 -1.84
N ILE A 458 16.61 3.66 -2.75
CA ILE A 458 17.06 2.27 -2.58
C ILE A 458 18.50 2.28 -2.03
N ALA A 459 19.39 3.00 -2.69
CA ALA A 459 20.82 3.07 -2.39
C ALA A 459 21.18 4.29 -1.53
N THR A 460 20.30 4.69 -0.61
CA THR A 460 20.56 5.74 0.40
C THR A 460 20.79 5.12 1.78
N ALA A 461 21.64 5.75 2.60
CA ALA A 461 21.78 5.43 4.01
C ALA A 461 20.69 6.08 4.88
N GLY A 462 19.95 7.03 4.30
CA GLY A 462 18.85 7.72 4.98
C GLY A 462 17.53 6.94 4.91
N PRO A 463 16.44 7.62 5.31
CA PRO A 463 15.09 7.10 5.25
C PRO A 463 14.65 6.73 3.83
N LYS A 464 13.84 5.68 3.71
CA LYS A 464 13.42 5.11 2.43
C LYS A 464 11.91 5.13 2.29
N HIS A 465 11.22 4.43 3.18
CA HIS A 465 9.78 4.24 3.10
C HIS A 465 9.16 4.28 4.51
N PRO A 466 8.99 5.47 5.12
CA PRO A 466 8.32 5.62 6.40
C PRO A 466 6.86 5.13 6.36
N VAL A 467 6.50 4.25 7.30
CA VAL A 467 5.17 3.61 7.40
C VAL A 467 4.48 3.82 8.73
N ASP A 468 5.23 4.15 9.78
CA ASP A 468 4.69 4.45 11.10
C ASP A 468 5.41 5.61 11.77
N VAL A 469 4.67 6.34 12.60
CA VAL A 469 5.16 7.40 13.47
C VAL A 469 4.49 7.24 14.83
N ARG A 470 5.29 7.15 15.89
CA ARG A 470 4.78 7.03 17.26
C ARG A 470 5.57 7.89 18.22
N PHE A 471 4.87 8.69 19.02
CA PHE A 471 5.52 9.44 20.10
C PHE A 471 5.74 8.57 21.32
N SER A 472 6.84 8.81 22.04
CA SER A 472 7.05 8.20 23.35
C SER A 472 5.97 8.62 24.34
N PRO A 473 5.69 7.84 25.40
CA PRO A 473 4.66 8.18 26.39
C PRO A 473 4.86 9.54 27.06
N ASP A 474 6.10 9.98 27.25
CA ASP A 474 6.45 11.32 27.78
C ASP A 474 6.39 12.44 26.71
N GLY A 475 6.17 12.06 25.45
CA GLY A 475 6.13 12.93 24.28
C GLY A 475 7.44 13.63 23.95
N SER A 476 8.58 13.15 24.45
CA SER A 476 9.89 13.79 24.23
C SER A 476 10.61 13.30 22.96
N ALA A 477 10.24 12.12 22.45
CA ALA A 477 10.83 11.48 21.28
C ALA A 477 9.75 10.99 20.30
N MET A 478 10.09 11.03 19.02
CA MET A 478 9.28 10.45 17.95
C MET A 478 10.04 9.28 17.33
N TYR A 479 9.41 8.11 17.30
CA TYR A 479 9.91 6.90 16.65
C TYR A 479 9.25 6.73 15.29
N ILE A 480 10.04 6.29 14.30
CA ILE A 480 9.58 6.13 12.92
C ILE A 480 9.94 4.73 12.46
N ALA A 481 8.95 3.95 12.03
CA ALA A 481 9.19 2.69 11.34
C ALA A 481 9.40 2.96 9.85
N ASP A 482 10.56 2.58 9.34
CA ASP A 482 10.92 2.63 7.93
C ASP A 482 11.08 1.20 7.43
N ILE A 483 10.19 0.78 6.53
CA ILE A 483 10.10 -0.62 6.10
C ILE A 483 11.37 -1.10 5.37
N GLY A 484 12.21 -0.17 4.91
CA GLY A 484 13.46 -0.46 4.20
C GLY A 484 13.34 -0.33 2.69
N ALA A 485 14.39 -0.74 1.97
CA ALA A 485 14.51 -0.56 0.53
C ALA A 485 13.56 -1.49 -0.26
N MET A 486 12.92 -0.92 -1.27
CA MET A 486 12.10 -1.65 -2.23
C MET A 486 12.22 -1.01 -3.62
N THR A 487 12.16 -1.83 -4.66
CA THR A 487 12.05 -1.34 -6.04
C THR A 487 10.82 -1.91 -6.73
N PHE A 488 10.12 -1.07 -7.48
CA PHE A 488 8.94 -1.45 -8.26
C PHE A 488 9.26 -1.65 -9.74
N ARG A 489 10.54 -1.51 -10.13
CA ARG A 489 10.99 -1.42 -11.53
C ARG A 489 11.78 -2.64 -12.05
N LEU A 490 12.19 -3.57 -11.19
CA LEU A 490 13.17 -4.61 -11.51
C LEU A 490 12.58 -6.03 -11.45
N ALA A 491 11.99 -6.51 -12.56
CA ALA A 491 11.99 -7.93 -12.92
C ALA A 491 11.51 -8.15 -14.37
N GLY A 492 12.32 -8.79 -15.21
CA GLY A 492 11.98 -9.17 -16.59
C GLY A 492 11.00 -10.34 -16.73
N ALA A 493 10.10 -10.51 -15.75
CA ALA A 493 8.87 -11.30 -15.89
C ALA A 493 7.60 -10.45 -15.65
N GLY A 494 7.73 -9.15 -15.38
CA GLY A 494 6.62 -8.23 -15.10
C GLY A 494 6.95 -7.27 -13.95
N PRO A 495 6.13 -6.23 -13.72
CA PRO A 495 6.37 -5.17 -12.73
C PRO A 495 6.10 -5.69 -11.31
N PHE A 496 6.83 -6.70 -10.84
CA PHE A 496 6.73 -7.19 -9.47
C PHE A 496 7.66 -6.38 -8.57
N PRO A 497 7.19 -5.93 -7.40
CA PRO A 497 8.06 -5.28 -6.43
C PRO A 497 9.16 -6.24 -5.98
N LYS A 498 10.37 -5.72 -5.78
CA LYS A 498 11.51 -6.43 -5.24
C LYS A 498 11.96 -5.72 -3.96
N PRO A 499 11.66 -6.31 -2.80
CA PRO A 499 12.12 -5.79 -1.52
C PRO A 499 13.56 -6.23 -1.26
N PHE A 500 14.23 -5.52 -0.36
CA PHE A 500 15.57 -5.85 0.13
C PHE A 500 15.45 -6.21 1.61
N PRO A 501 15.29 -7.51 1.96
CA PRO A 501 15.15 -7.95 3.34
C PRO A 501 16.29 -7.44 4.24
N GLY A 502 15.99 -7.23 5.52
CA GLY A 502 16.91 -6.73 6.54
C GLY A 502 17.40 -5.30 6.31
N THR A 503 16.72 -4.47 5.51
CA THR A 503 17.08 -3.05 5.33
C THR A 503 16.18 -2.09 6.11
N GLY A 504 15.23 -2.63 6.87
CA GLY A 504 14.31 -1.88 7.69
C GLY A 504 15.00 -1.25 8.89
N VAL A 505 14.46 -0.10 9.34
CA VAL A 505 15.06 0.74 10.37
C VAL A 505 13.98 1.31 11.28
N ILE A 506 14.26 1.34 12.58
CA ILE A 506 13.58 2.23 13.52
C ILE A 506 14.45 3.46 13.75
N TRP A 507 13.94 4.61 13.33
CA TRP A 507 14.56 5.90 13.57
C TRP A 507 13.98 6.55 14.81
N ARG A 508 14.77 7.40 15.48
CA ARG A 508 14.29 8.29 16.53
C ARG A 508 14.67 9.72 16.24
N VAL A 509 13.70 10.61 16.39
CA VAL A 509 13.88 12.06 16.32
C VAL A 509 13.61 12.66 17.69
N THR A 510 14.49 13.54 18.15
CA THR A 510 14.36 14.26 19.43
C THR A 510 14.81 15.70 19.25
N ARG A 511 14.26 16.60 20.08
CA ARG A 511 14.75 17.98 20.14
C ARG A 511 16.18 18.03 20.68
N GLU A 512 17.04 18.87 20.13
CA GLU A 512 18.39 19.09 20.65
C GLU A 512 18.35 19.51 22.13
N GLY A 513 19.23 18.94 22.94
CA GLY A 513 19.24 19.15 24.39
C GLY A 513 18.19 18.35 25.17
N ALA A 514 17.26 17.64 24.50
CA ALA A 514 16.37 16.70 25.18
C ALA A 514 17.17 15.55 25.83
N PRO A 515 16.70 15.02 26.98
CA PRO A 515 17.32 13.88 27.64
C PRO A 515 17.58 12.69 26.70
N ALA A 516 18.49 11.79 27.10
CA ALA A 516 18.70 10.55 26.38
C ALA A 516 17.41 9.72 26.42
N ALA A 517 16.82 9.48 25.24
CA ALA A 517 15.64 8.64 25.11
C ALA A 517 16.05 7.15 25.13
N THR A 518 15.14 6.31 25.61
CA THR A 518 15.31 4.85 25.66
C THR A 518 14.39 4.18 24.64
N PRO A 519 14.81 3.07 23.99
CA PRO A 519 16.02 2.28 24.24
C PRO A 519 17.32 2.93 23.67
N PRO A 520 18.53 2.42 23.98
CA PRO A 520 19.77 2.92 23.38
C PRO A 520 19.77 2.80 21.85
N ALA A 521 20.56 3.64 21.20
CA ALA A 521 20.75 3.61 19.74
C ALA A 521 21.65 2.46 19.28
N ASN A 522 21.65 2.21 17.96
CA ASN A 522 22.50 1.24 17.25
C ASN A 522 22.27 -0.23 17.63
N LEU A 523 21.02 -0.60 17.93
CA LEU A 523 20.61 -1.98 18.15
C LEU A 523 20.42 -2.73 16.81
N SER A 524 20.52 -4.05 16.87
CA SER A 524 20.23 -4.93 15.74
C SER A 524 19.76 -6.30 16.25
N PRO A 525 18.71 -6.90 15.67
CA PRO A 525 18.30 -8.26 16.00
C PRO A 525 19.15 -9.31 15.27
N LEU A 526 19.93 -8.89 14.27
CA LEU A 526 20.84 -9.70 13.48
C LEU A 526 22.30 -9.33 13.76
N PRO A 527 23.27 -10.22 13.53
CA PRO A 527 24.68 -9.84 13.49
C PRO A 527 24.88 -8.69 12.49
N PRO A 528 25.84 -7.76 12.71
CA PRO A 528 26.12 -6.69 11.76
C PRO A 528 26.36 -7.25 10.36
N ARG A 529 25.68 -6.69 9.33
CA ARG A 529 25.97 -7.03 7.94
C ARG A 529 27.47 -6.86 7.68
N ALA A 530 28.14 -7.91 7.20
CA ALA A 530 29.53 -7.81 6.82
C ALA A 530 29.68 -6.73 5.75
N THR A 531 30.48 -5.70 6.03
CA THR A 531 30.95 -4.76 5.02
C THR A 531 31.86 -5.56 4.07
N ARG A 532 31.35 -5.96 2.90
CA ARG A 532 32.17 -6.54 1.83
C ARG A 532 32.46 -5.52 0.76
#